data_AF-F9N636-F1
#
_entry.id   AF-F9N636-F1
#
_cell.length_a   1.000
_cell.length_b   1.000
_cell.length_c   1.000
_cell.angle_alpha   90.00
_cell.angle_beta   90.00
_cell.angle_gamma   90.00
#
_symmetry.space_group_name_H-M   'P 1'
#
loop_
_entity.id
_entity.type
_entity.pdbx_description
1 polymer ?
#
loop_
_entity_poly.entity_id
_entity_poly.type
_entity_poly.pdbx_seq_one_letter_code
_entity_poly.pdbx_strand_id
1 'polypeptide(L)'
;MDMLPTGTVRYVIVNIESIKQEQLEPLLSLCDIYDVQVFSISDNLWKGIETTVHGQGIIAVVCQKVHRLEDFRVKENGLYVLIDGVQDPGNLGTLIRTAVGAGVRAMFFNI
;
A
#
# COMPACT_ATOMS: atom_id res chain seq x y z
N MET A 1 -0.39 4.07 -7.48
CA MET A 1 -1.59 4.61 -8.15
C MET A 1 -2.83 3.81 -7.78
N ASP A 2 -2.74 2.49 -7.79
CA ASP A 2 -3.83 1.55 -7.45
C ASP A 2 -4.50 1.75 -6.08
N MET A 3 -3.82 2.43 -5.14
CA MET A 3 -4.38 2.77 -3.84
C MET A 3 -5.28 4.01 -3.85
N LEU A 4 -5.09 4.97 -4.77
CA LEU A 4 -5.90 6.21 -4.82
C LEU A 4 -7.40 5.91 -5.01
N PRO A 5 -7.82 5.00 -5.92
CA PRO A 5 -9.23 4.64 -6.07
C PRO A 5 -9.87 3.99 -4.84
N THR A 6 -9.07 3.52 -3.87
CA THR A 6 -9.60 2.86 -2.67
C THR A 6 -10.22 3.84 -1.66
N GLY A 7 -9.99 5.15 -1.84
CA GLY A 7 -10.43 6.21 -0.91
C GLY A 7 -9.69 6.20 0.44
N THR A 8 -8.59 5.46 0.56
CA THR A 8 -7.84 5.34 1.83
C THR A 8 -6.63 6.27 1.92
N VAL A 9 -6.20 6.86 0.81
CA VAL A 9 -5.02 7.75 0.78
C VAL A 9 -5.44 9.10 1.35
N ARG A 10 -4.78 9.57 2.41
CA ARG A 10 -5.04 10.90 2.99
C ARG A 10 -4.31 12.00 2.24
N TYR A 11 -3.04 11.77 1.95
CA TYR A 11 -2.18 12.68 1.20
C TYR A 11 -0.95 11.95 0.68
N VAL A 12 -0.31 12.54 -0.31
CA VAL A 12 0.94 12.08 -0.91
C VAL A 12 2.03 13.11 -0.63
N ILE A 13 3.24 12.64 -0.35
CA ILE A 13 4.45 13.45 -0.21
C ILE A 13 5.38 13.07 -1.36
N VAL A 14 5.94 14.07 -2.04
CA VAL A 14 6.90 13.88 -3.12
C VAL A 14 8.20 14.62 -2.83
N ASN A 15 9.32 14.02 -3.23
CA ASN A 15 10.58 14.73 -3.43
C ASN A 15 10.76 14.94 -4.93
N ILE A 16 10.58 16.19 -5.35
CA ILE A 16 10.69 16.63 -6.75
C ILE A 16 12.09 16.44 -7.34
N GLU A 17 13.13 16.34 -6.51
CA GLU A 17 14.50 16.08 -6.97
C GLU A 17 14.76 14.59 -7.25
N SER A 18 14.02 13.69 -6.58
CA SER A 18 14.21 12.23 -6.69
C SER A 18 13.17 11.54 -7.57
N ILE A 19 11.96 12.08 -7.67
CA ILE A 19 10.90 11.53 -8.51
C ILE A 19 11.26 11.65 -9.99
N LYS A 20 11.01 10.60 -10.76
CA LYS A 20 11.18 10.68 -12.22
C LYS A 20 10.06 11.51 -12.83
N GLN A 21 10.42 12.37 -13.80
CA GLN A 21 9.44 13.23 -14.48
C GLN A 21 8.29 12.43 -15.12
N GLU A 22 8.58 11.23 -15.65
CA GLU A 22 7.58 10.33 -16.24
C GLU A 22 6.52 9.83 -15.24
N GLN A 23 6.83 9.86 -13.93
CA GLN A 23 5.93 9.42 -12.86
C GLN A 23 5.15 10.58 -12.23
N LEU A 24 5.66 11.81 -12.32
CA LEU A 24 5.08 12.98 -11.65
C LEU A 24 3.73 13.38 -12.26
N GLU A 25 3.67 13.63 -13.57
CA GLU A 25 2.44 14.09 -14.23
C GLU A 25 1.26 13.11 -14.08
N PRO A 26 1.45 11.78 -14.26
CA PRO A 26 0.36 10.82 -14.02
C PRO A 26 -0.05 10.75 -12.55
N LEU A 27 0.90 10.90 -11.62
CA LEU A 27 0.60 10.93 -10.18
C LEU A 27 -0.26 12.14 -9.82
N LEU A 28 0.13 13.34 -10.27
CA LEU A 28 -0.62 14.57 -10.02
C LEU A 28 -2.02 14.49 -10.61
N SER A 29 -2.15 14.01 -11.85
CA SER A 29 -3.45 13.83 -12.51
C SER A 29 -4.37 12.89 -11.73
N LEU A 30 -3.84 11.77 -11.23
CA LEU A 30 -4.65 10.84 -10.43
C LEU A 30 -4.99 11.41 -9.06
N CYS A 31 -4.06 12.12 -8.42
CA CYS A 31 -4.33 12.79 -7.15
C CYS A 31 -5.43 13.84 -7.30
N ASP A 32 -5.47 14.60 -8.41
CA ASP A 32 -6.55 15.54 -8.72
C ASP A 32 -7.90 14.83 -8.91
N ILE A 33 -7.94 13.74 -9.70
CA ILE A 33 -9.15 12.93 -9.92
C ILE A 33 -9.76 12.41 -8.61
N TYR A 34 -8.91 12.02 -7.66
CA TYR A 34 -9.33 11.43 -6.39
C TYR A 34 -9.34 12.42 -5.21
N ASP A 35 -9.17 13.71 -5.47
CA ASP A 35 -9.11 14.79 -4.46
C ASP A 35 -8.11 14.49 -3.32
N VAL A 36 -6.91 14.05 -3.68
CA VAL A 36 -5.83 13.72 -2.76
C VAL A 36 -4.76 14.80 -2.81
N GLN A 37 -4.50 15.42 -1.65
CA GLN A 37 -3.47 16.46 -1.54
C GLN A 37 -2.07 15.90 -1.78
N VAL A 38 -1.25 16.69 -2.46
CA VAL A 38 0.16 16.40 -2.73
C VAL A 38 1.04 17.49 -2.11
N PHE A 39 2.01 17.08 -1.31
CA PHE A 39 3.00 17.96 -0.70
C PHE A 39 4.37 17.68 -1.29
N SER A 40 5.06 18.72 -1.77
CA SER A 40 6.48 18.63 -2.09
C SER A 40 7.30 18.99 -0.84
N ILE A 41 8.36 18.23 -0.60
CA ILE A 41 9.32 18.53 0.47
C ILE A 41 10.74 18.56 -0.06
N SER A 42 11.64 19.23 0.68
CA SER A 42 13.05 19.29 0.34
C SER A 42 13.75 17.95 0.55
N ASP A 43 14.86 17.74 -0.17
CA ASP A 43 15.67 16.53 -0.06
C ASP A 43 16.19 16.28 1.37
N ASN A 44 16.49 17.35 2.11
CA ASN A 44 16.91 17.25 3.52
C ASN A 44 15.82 16.66 4.42
N LEU A 45 14.55 17.05 4.22
CA LEU A 45 13.44 16.48 4.98
C LEU A 45 13.12 15.06 4.50
N TRP A 46 13.24 14.82 3.19
CA TRP A 46 13.02 13.51 2.57
C TRP A 46 13.92 12.42 3.17
N LYS A 47 15.22 12.70 3.31
CA LYS A 47 16.20 11.80 3.94
C LYS A 47 15.85 11.39 5.38
N GLY A 48 15.05 12.20 6.08
CA GLY A 48 14.60 11.89 7.43
C GLY A 48 13.40 10.94 7.49
N ILE A 49 12.66 10.77 6.39
CA ILE A 49 11.43 9.95 6.34
C ILE A 49 11.53 8.76 5.39
N GLU A 50 12.46 8.78 4.45
CA GLU A 50 12.70 7.67 3.53
C GLU A 50 13.47 6.55 4.24
N THR A 51 12.84 5.38 4.35
CA THR A 51 13.43 4.22 5.03
C THR A 51 14.04 3.22 4.07
N THR A 52 14.05 3.50 2.76
CA THR A 52 14.51 2.59 1.72
C THR A 52 15.74 3.14 1.00
N VAL A 53 16.70 2.26 0.71
CA VAL A 53 17.98 2.63 0.06
C VAL A 53 17.80 3.11 -1.39
N HIS A 54 16.73 2.66 -2.06
CA HIS A 54 16.39 2.99 -3.45
C HIS A 54 14.95 3.48 -3.55
N GLY A 55 14.55 4.46 -2.74
CA GLY A 55 13.21 5.01 -2.83
C GLY A 55 13.00 5.83 -4.11
N GLN A 56 11.73 5.99 -4.48
CA GLN A 56 11.31 6.57 -5.77
C GLN A 56 10.86 8.03 -5.66
N GLY A 57 11.13 8.70 -4.53
CA GLY A 57 10.69 10.08 -4.33
C GLY A 57 9.18 10.25 -4.10
N ILE A 58 8.45 9.17 -3.77
CA ILE A 58 6.99 9.19 -3.52
C ILE A 58 6.65 8.39 -2.25
N ILE A 59 5.93 9.00 -1.32
CA ILE A 59 5.39 8.36 -0.11
C ILE A 59 3.91 8.74 0.01
N ALA A 60 3.05 7.79 0.34
CA ALA A 60 1.63 8.04 0.59
C ALA A 60 1.29 7.71 2.05
N VAL A 61 0.53 8.60 2.70
CA VAL A 61 -0.06 8.31 4.01
C VAL A 61 -1.46 7.76 3.81
N VAL A 62 -1.68 6.54 4.30
CA VAL A 62 -2.91 5.77 4.06
C VAL A 62 -3.61 5.40 5.36
N CYS A 63 -4.94 5.35 5.31
CA CYS A 63 -5.76 4.75 6.36
C CYS A 63 -5.75 3.23 6.21
N GLN A 64 -5.19 2.54 7.20
CA GLN A 64 -5.27 1.09 7.24
C GLN A 64 -6.73 0.64 7.42
N LYS A 65 -7.21 -0.23 6.53
CA LYS A 65 -8.51 -0.88 6.70
C LYS A 65 -8.40 -1.91 7.82
N VAL A 66 -9.35 -1.86 8.75
CA VAL A 66 -9.47 -2.86 9.82
C VAL A 66 -10.50 -3.89 9.36
N HIS A 67 -10.06 -5.14 9.24
CA HIS A 67 -10.94 -6.26 8.93
C HIS A 67 -11.18 -7.06 10.21
N ARG A 68 -12.45 -7.21 10.60
CA ARG A 68 -12.83 -8.04 11.76
C ARG A 68 -13.39 -9.37 11.27
N LEU A 69 -13.10 -10.43 12.01
CA LEU A 69 -13.62 -11.76 11.70
C LEU A 69 -15.16 -11.80 11.69
N GLU A 70 -15.79 -11.00 12.54
CA GLU A 70 -17.26 -10.86 12.63
C GLU A 70 -17.91 -10.35 11.32
N ASP A 71 -17.18 -9.56 10.54
CA ASP A 71 -17.64 -9.00 9.27
C ASP A 71 -17.43 -9.98 8.10
N PHE A 72 -16.63 -11.04 8.31
CA PHE A 72 -16.32 -12.01 7.28
C PHE A 72 -17.52 -12.93 7.00
N ARG A 73 -17.73 -13.24 5.72
CA ARG A 73 -18.78 -14.17 5.26
C ARG A 73 -18.16 -15.17 4.32
N VAL A 74 -18.26 -16.45 4.67
CA VAL A 74 -17.82 -17.54 3.81
C VAL A 74 -18.65 -17.51 2.51
N LYS A 75 -17.96 -17.45 1.39
CA LYS A 75 -18.52 -17.65 0.05
C LYS A 75 -18.31 -19.10 -0.38
N GLU A 76 -19.32 -19.65 -1.06
CA GLU A 76 -19.21 -20.92 -1.76
C GLU A 76 -18.01 -20.93 -2.71
N ASN A 77 -17.33 -22.06 -2.84
CA ASN A 77 -16.11 -22.22 -3.66
C ASN A 77 -15.01 -21.20 -3.33
N GLY A 78 -14.88 -20.82 -2.06
CA GLY A 78 -13.87 -19.87 -1.59
C GLY A 78 -12.56 -20.52 -1.22
N LEU A 79 -11.48 -19.93 -1.71
CA LEU A 79 -10.13 -20.25 -1.27
C LEU A 79 -9.75 -19.31 -0.12
N TYR A 80 -9.38 -19.89 1.01
CA TYR A 80 -8.98 -19.18 2.23
C TYR A 80 -7.69 -19.77 2.76
N VAL A 81 -6.87 -18.95 3.43
CA VAL A 81 -5.60 -19.38 4.01
C VAL A 81 -5.59 -19.05 5.50
N LEU A 82 -5.23 -20.03 6.33
CA LEU A 82 -4.86 -19.82 7.72
C LEU A 82 -3.34 -19.85 7.83
N ILE A 83 -2.78 -18.81 8.42
CA ILE A 83 -1.36 -18.70 8.73
C ILE A 83 -1.22 -18.86 10.24
N ASP A 84 -0.37 -19.79 10.67
CA ASP A 84 -0.11 -20.06 12.07
C ASP A 84 1.40 -20.01 12.33
N GLY A 85 1.83 -19.11 13.22
CA GLY A 85 3.23 -19.03 13.67
C GLY A 85 4.24 -18.41 12.69
N VAL A 86 3.80 -17.69 11.65
CA VAL A 86 4.71 -16.95 10.75
C VAL A 86 5.03 -15.57 11.34
N GLN A 87 6.29 -15.35 11.72
CA GLN A 87 6.73 -14.11 12.39
C GLN A 87 7.59 -13.20 11.51
N ASP A 88 8.18 -13.72 10.43
CA ASP A 88 9.04 -12.94 9.54
C ASP A 88 8.21 -12.12 8.52
N PRO A 89 8.35 -10.78 8.46
CA PRO A 89 7.62 -9.94 7.51
C PRO A 89 7.90 -10.28 6.04
N GLY A 90 9.10 -10.77 5.72
CA GLY A 90 9.49 -11.16 4.36
C GLY A 90 8.73 -12.39 3.86
N ASN A 91 8.63 -13.41 4.70
CA ASN A 91 7.81 -14.61 4.46
C ASN A 91 6.33 -14.22 4.33
N LEU A 92 5.83 -13.36 5.22
CA LEU A 92 4.45 -12.91 5.20
C LEU A 92 4.11 -12.18 3.89
N GLY A 93 4.99 -11.28 3.44
CA GLY A 93 4.82 -10.57 2.18
C GLY A 93 4.79 -11.51 0.98
N THR A 94 5.60 -12.57 0.99
CA THR A 94 5.60 -13.58 -0.08
C THR A 94 4.30 -14.39 -0.09
N LEU A 95 3.83 -14.84 1.08
CA LEU A 95 2.55 -15.54 1.20
C LEU A 95 1.38 -14.69 0.73
N ILE A 96 1.34 -13.40 1.10
CA ILE A 96 0.29 -12.48 0.65
C ILE A 96 0.28 -12.35 -0.89
N ARG A 97 1.46 -12.17 -1.52
CA ARG A 97 1.56 -12.10 -2.99
C ARG A 97 1.09 -13.38 -3.66
N THR A 98 1.49 -14.54 -3.16
CA THR A 98 1.05 -15.84 -3.67
C THR A 98 -0.45 -16.02 -3.51
N ALA A 99 -1.01 -15.65 -2.35
CA ALA A 99 -2.43 -15.74 -2.07
C ALA A 99 -3.27 -14.87 -3.04
N VAL A 100 -2.84 -13.63 -3.29
CA VAL A 100 -3.47 -12.75 -4.29
C VAL A 100 -3.42 -13.40 -5.69
N GLY A 101 -2.26 -13.92 -6.10
CA GLY A 101 -2.11 -14.60 -7.40
C GLY A 101 -2.94 -15.88 -7.55
N ALA A 102 -3.19 -16.60 -6.46
CA ALA A 102 -4.01 -17.81 -6.41
C ALA A 102 -5.53 -17.54 -6.28
N GLY A 103 -5.95 -16.27 -6.16
CA GLY A 103 -7.36 -15.91 -5.97
C GLY A 103 -7.89 -16.21 -4.56
N VAL A 104 -7.02 -16.22 -3.54
CA VAL A 104 -7.42 -16.33 -2.13
C VAL A 104 -8.30 -15.14 -1.76
N ARG A 105 -9.45 -15.41 -1.14
CA ARG A 105 -10.42 -14.39 -0.74
C ARG A 105 -10.14 -13.78 0.63
N ALA A 106 -9.59 -14.55 1.56
CA ALA A 106 -9.21 -14.06 2.87
C ALA A 106 -8.04 -14.86 3.44
N MET A 107 -7.21 -14.17 4.22
CA MET A 107 -6.10 -14.74 4.97
C MET A 107 -6.34 -14.46 6.46
N PHE A 108 -6.24 -15.49 7.28
CA PHE A 108 -6.38 -15.40 8.73
C PHE A 108 -5.02 -15.61 9.36
N PHE A 109 -4.64 -14.72 10.27
CA PHE A 109 -3.33 -14.74 10.93
C PHE A 109 -3.54 -15.14 12.38
N ASN A 110 -2.98 -16.28 12.76
CA ASN A 110 -2.76 -16.68 14.14
C ASN A 110 -1.29 -16.36 14.46
N ILE A 111 -1.08 -15.18 15.02
CA ILE A 111 0.22 -14.62 15.40
C ILE A 111 0.37 -14.64 16.92
#